data_AF-A0AB40A280-F1
#
_entry.id   AF-A0AB40A280-F1
#
_cell.length_a   1.000
_cell.length_b   1.000
_cell.length_c   1.000
_cell.angle_alpha   90.00
_cell.angle_beta   90.00
_cell.angle_gamma   90.00
#
_symmetry.space_group_name_H-M   'P 1'
#
loop_
_entity.id
_entity.type
_entity.pdbx_description
1 polymer ?
#
loop_
_entity_poly.entity_id
_entity_poly.type
_entity_poly.pdbx_seq_one_letter_code
_entity_poly.pdbx_strand_id
1 'polypeptide(L)'
;MGWDWAVAGISDDIPRTTGPECINYMTDRRRWMETILLSTLFIFIMHRSWQRLQPIKLPPLPEIQKPHSPTRLFFLIALSMIFGIEMGFKLSGQSMIFALNPCHVQSCLQIFLLAAKPTKTTTALFRIQMSNLNGPFLAFLFPEVEGRTYPFEQATYWIQHALLYIIPIYIIRSGAYTVEDLSEFHWSHIGTAFMLFYHFVLLSPLSIGTSHPTYSDIHD
;
A
#
# COMPACT_ATOMS: atom_id res chain seq x y z
N MET A 1 12.71 18.53 16.09
CA MET A 1 11.97 17.31 16.45
C MET A 1 12.60 16.18 15.66
N GLY A 2 13.26 15.23 16.34
CA GLY A 2 13.99 14.13 15.70
C GLY A 2 13.07 13.16 14.94
N TRP A 3 13.60 12.52 13.91
CA TRP A 3 12.93 11.46 13.14
C TRP A 3 13.02 10.09 13.82
N ASP A 4 13.50 10.04 15.06
CA ASP A 4 13.87 8.80 15.77
C ASP A 4 12.71 7.82 15.88
N TRP A 5 11.49 8.29 16.16
CA TRP A 5 10.29 7.44 16.19
C TRP A 5 9.97 6.73 14.86
N ALA A 6 10.52 7.22 13.74
CA ALA A 6 10.29 6.69 12.41
C ALA A 6 11.42 5.79 11.90
N VAL A 7 12.66 6.02 12.34
CA VAL A 7 13.85 5.33 11.79
C VAL A 7 14.82 4.74 12.81
N ALA A 8 14.77 5.12 14.10
CA ALA A 8 15.81 4.74 15.06
C ALA A 8 15.85 3.24 15.38
N GLY A 9 14.74 2.52 15.19
CA GLY A 9 14.68 1.08 15.44
C GLY A 9 15.10 0.22 14.24
N ILE A 10 15.61 0.83 13.16
CA ILE A 10 16.05 0.11 11.96
C ILE A 10 17.52 -0.27 12.13
N SER A 11 17.82 -1.56 12.30
CA SER A 11 19.19 -2.08 12.41
C SER A 11 19.71 -2.67 11.10
N ASP A 12 21.04 -2.73 10.97
CA ASP A 12 21.78 -3.33 9.84
C ASP A 12 21.86 -4.85 9.91
N ASP A 13 21.26 -5.48 10.93
CA ASP A 13 21.12 -6.93 11.06
C ASP A 13 20.38 -7.56 9.86
N ILE A 14 19.51 -6.78 9.21
CA ILE A 14 18.77 -7.19 8.02
C ILE A 14 19.34 -6.42 6.82
N PRO A 15 20.17 -7.05 5.97
CA PRO A 15 20.93 -6.35 4.92
C PRO A 15 20.07 -5.63 3.88
N ARG A 16 18.79 -6.03 3.76
CA ARG A 16 17.83 -5.43 2.84
C ARG A 16 17.16 -4.16 3.38
N THR A 17 17.20 -3.89 4.69
CA THR A 17 16.53 -2.72 5.30
C THR A 17 17.44 -1.53 5.49
N THR A 18 18.72 -1.75 5.85
CA THR A 18 19.74 -0.71 5.99
C THR A 18 21.15 -1.33 5.89
N GLY A 19 22.19 -0.53 6.06
CA GLY A 19 23.58 -0.96 6.03
C GLY A 19 24.26 -0.85 4.66
N PRO A 20 25.56 -1.20 4.56
CA PRO A 20 26.37 -0.92 3.37
C PRO A 20 25.86 -1.60 2.09
N GLU A 21 25.30 -2.80 2.20
CA GLU A 21 24.74 -3.52 1.05
C GLU A 21 23.50 -2.81 0.50
N CYS A 22 22.60 -2.37 1.38
CA CYS A 22 21.40 -1.60 1.03
C CYS A 22 21.74 -0.26 0.38
N ILE A 23 22.65 0.50 1.01
CA ILE A 23 23.02 1.86 0.57
C ILE A 23 23.77 1.82 -0.77
N ASN A 24 24.69 0.86 -0.93
CA ASN A 24 25.50 0.76 -2.14
C ASN A 24 24.84 -0.03 -3.26
N TYR A 25 23.62 -0.58 -3.05
CA TYR A 25 22.88 -1.30 -4.08
C TYR A 25 22.69 -0.45 -5.36
N MET A 26 22.44 0.85 -5.22
CA MET A 26 22.24 1.74 -6.35
C MET A 26 22.67 3.19 -6.06
N THR A 27 23.46 3.78 -6.95
CA THR A 27 23.89 5.19 -6.83
C THR A 27 22.71 6.17 -6.84
N ASP A 28 22.80 7.24 -6.04
CA ASP A 28 21.76 8.28 -5.98
C ASP A 28 21.51 8.94 -7.33
N ARG A 29 22.56 9.16 -8.12
CA ARG A 29 22.42 9.71 -9.47
C ARG A 29 21.49 8.84 -10.32
N ARG A 30 21.68 7.51 -10.28
CA ARG A 30 20.81 6.57 -11.00
C ARG A 30 19.39 6.59 -10.43
N ARG A 31 19.22 6.59 -9.11
CA ARG A 31 17.90 6.65 -8.46
C ARG A 31 17.11 7.89 -8.88
N TRP A 32 17.73 9.07 -8.87
CA TRP A 32 17.10 10.31 -9.33
C TRP A 32 16.75 10.28 -10.83
N MET A 33 17.67 9.78 -11.68
CA MET A 33 17.39 9.65 -13.11
C MET A 33 16.23 8.69 -13.38
N GLU A 34 16.21 7.52 -12.75
CA GLU A 34 15.12 6.55 -12.86
C GLU A 34 13.80 7.14 -12.35
N THR A 35 13.82 7.81 -11.19
CA THR A 35 12.64 8.52 -10.65
C THR A 35 12.08 9.53 -11.64
N ILE A 36 12.89 10.39 -12.26
CA ILE A 36 12.38 11.41 -13.19
C ILE A 36 11.81 10.78 -14.47
N LEU A 37 12.57 9.86 -15.09
CA LEU A 37 12.18 9.23 -16.34
C LEU A 37 10.93 8.36 -16.19
N LEU A 38 10.90 7.50 -15.17
CA LEU A 38 9.80 6.57 -14.95
C LEU A 38 8.57 7.30 -14.43
N SER A 39 8.70 8.31 -13.57
CA SER A 39 7.57 9.14 -13.17
C SER A 39 6.89 9.82 -14.37
N THR A 40 7.69 10.33 -15.31
CA THR A 40 7.16 10.94 -16.55
C THR A 40 6.39 9.92 -17.39
N LEU A 41 6.95 8.71 -17.53
CA LEU A 41 6.31 7.61 -18.23
C LEU A 41 4.98 7.19 -17.57
N PHE A 42 4.95 7.05 -16.23
CA PHE A 42 3.74 6.66 -15.52
C PHE A 42 2.66 7.74 -15.56
N ILE A 43 3.03 9.02 -15.48
CA ILE A 43 2.09 10.13 -15.71
C ILE A 43 1.48 10.02 -17.10
N PHE A 44 2.30 9.78 -18.13
CA PHE A 44 1.81 9.62 -19.50
C PHE A 44 0.84 8.43 -19.64
N ILE A 45 1.17 7.27 -19.05
CA ILE A 45 0.31 6.07 -19.07
C ILE A 45 -1.00 6.33 -18.34
N MET A 46 -0.95 6.93 -17.14
CA MET A 46 -2.15 7.29 -16.36
C MET A 46 -3.02 8.26 -17.15
N HIS A 47 -2.45 9.32 -17.70
CA HIS A 47 -3.19 10.31 -18.48
C HIS A 47 -3.85 9.69 -19.70
N ARG A 48 -3.10 8.93 -20.52
CA ARG A 48 -3.65 8.28 -21.73
C ARG A 48 -4.76 7.27 -21.40
N SER A 49 -4.58 6.49 -20.33
CA SER A 49 -5.59 5.53 -19.87
C SER A 49 -6.83 6.23 -19.33
N TRP A 50 -6.65 7.34 -18.60
CA TRP A 50 -7.73 8.16 -18.05
C TRP A 50 -8.66 8.71 -19.13
N GLN A 51 -8.08 9.22 -20.23
CA GLN A 51 -8.84 9.75 -21.37
C GLN A 51 -9.69 8.67 -22.09
N ARG A 52 -9.40 7.39 -21.86
CA ARG A 52 -10.08 6.24 -22.49
C ARG A 52 -11.02 5.51 -21.53
N LEU A 53 -11.20 6.03 -20.31
CA LEU A 53 -12.06 5.40 -19.32
C LEU A 53 -13.52 5.46 -19.76
N GLN A 54 -14.17 4.30 -19.69
CA GLN A 54 -15.62 4.25 -19.74
C GLN A 54 -16.21 4.85 -18.46
N PRO A 55 -17.40 5.48 -18.53
CA PRO A 55 -18.06 6.01 -17.35
C PRO A 55 -18.30 4.95 -16.29
N ILE A 56 -18.01 5.28 -15.02
CA ILE A 56 -18.28 4.41 -13.89
C ILE A 56 -19.80 4.28 -13.71
N LYS A 57 -20.29 3.05 -13.84
CA LYS A 57 -21.68 2.67 -13.53
C LYS A 57 -21.79 2.37 -12.05
N LEU A 58 -22.65 3.11 -11.37
CA LEU A 58 -22.96 2.89 -9.95
C LEU A 58 -24.10 1.88 -9.78
N PRO A 59 -24.15 1.16 -8.65
CA PRO A 59 -25.31 0.35 -8.30
C PRO A 59 -26.60 1.20 -8.20
N PRO A 60 -27.79 0.58 -8.31
CA PRO A 60 -29.06 1.27 -8.11
C PRO A 60 -29.12 1.99 -6.74
N LEU A 61 -29.81 3.14 -6.69
CA LEU A 61 -29.90 3.94 -5.47
C LEU A 61 -30.39 3.16 -4.22
N PRO A 62 -31.39 2.27 -4.31
CA PRO A 62 -31.81 1.46 -3.16
C PRO A 62 -30.69 0.58 -2.61
N GLU A 63 -29.78 0.11 -3.46
CA GLU A 63 -28.64 -0.71 -3.07
C GLU A 63 -27.55 0.11 -2.38
N ILE A 64 -27.28 1.32 -2.86
CA ILE A 64 -26.36 2.29 -2.24
C ILE A 64 -26.86 2.71 -0.84
N GLN A 65 -28.18 2.79 -0.65
CA GLN A 65 -28.79 3.20 0.62
C GLN A 65 -28.89 2.09 1.66
N LYS A 66 -28.65 0.82 1.28
CA LYS A 66 -28.69 -0.31 2.23
C LYS A 66 -27.73 -0.05 3.40
N PRO A 67 -28.15 -0.36 4.64
CA PRO A 67 -27.25 -0.31 5.78
C PRO A 67 -26.12 -1.33 5.61
N HIS A 68 -25.00 -1.10 6.29
CA HIS A 68 -23.89 -2.05 6.27
C HIS A 68 -24.32 -3.40 6.84
N SER A 69 -24.00 -4.48 6.12
CA SER A 69 -24.27 -5.82 6.62
C SER A 69 -23.37 -6.14 7.82
N PRO A 70 -23.79 -7.08 8.70
CA PRO A 70 -22.95 -7.53 9.81
C PRO A 70 -21.57 -8.01 9.35
N THR A 71 -21.49 -8.70 8.21
CA THR A 71 -20.22 -9.15 7.61
C THR A 71 -19.32 -7.99 7.21
N ARG A 72 -19.89 -6.92 6.63
CA ARG A 72 -19.14 -5.72 6.27
C ARG A 72 -18.56 -5.03 7.50
N LEU A 73 -19.38 -4.91 8.55
CA LEU A 73 -18.97 -4.32 9.82
C LEU A 73 -17.90 -5.17 10.51
N PHE A 74 -18.04 -6.50 10.48
CA PHE A 74 -17.03 -7.42 10.98
C PHE A 74 -15.68 -7.20 10.28
N PHE A 75 -15.65 -7.15 8.95
CA PHE A 75 -14.40 -6.89 8.22
C PHE A 75 -13.82 -5.50 8.50
N LEU A 76 -14.67 -4.49 8.63
CA LEU A 76 -14.24 -3.13 8.99
C LEU A 76 -13.55 -3.11 10.35
N ILE A 77 -14.17 -3.72 11.37
CA ILE A 77 -13.63 -3.80 12.72
C ILE A 77 -12.34 -4.63 12.73
N ALA A 78 -12.36 -5.81 12.10
CA ALA A 78 -11.22 -6.72 12.07
C ALA A 78 -10.00 -6.07 11.41
N LEU A 79 -10.15 -5.49 10.21
CA LEU A 79 -9.03 -4.84 9.52
C LEU A 79 -8.56 -3.58 10.26
N SER A 80 -9.47 -2.78 10.83
CA SER A 80 -9.09 -1.59 11.61
C SER A 80 -8.29 -1.96 12.86
N MET A 81 -8.70 -3.04 13.55
CA MET A 81 -7.99 -3.55 14.73
C MET A 81 -6.60 -4.07 14.36
N ILE A 82 -6.50 -4.93 13.35
CA ILE A 82 -5.23 -5.48 12.86
C ILE A 82 -4.29 -4.37 12.39
N PHE A 83 -4.81 -3.41 11.64
CA PHE A 83 -4.05 -2.24 11.20
C PHE A 83 -3.55 -1.40 12.38
N GLY A 84 -4.41 -1.13 13.36
CA GLY A 84 -4.02 -0.40 14.58
C GLY A 84 -2.92 -1.10 15.38
N ILE A 85 -3.00 -2.43 15.51
CA ILE A 85 -1.97 -3.25 16.16
C ILE A 85 -0.64 -3.17 15.38
N GLU A 86 -0.66 -3.33 14.06
CA GLU A 86 0.54 -3.22 13.21
C GLU A 86 1.19 -1.83 13.34
N MET A 87 0.40 -0.76 13.34
CA MET A 87 0.92 0.61 13.57
C MET A 87 1.51 0.77 14.98
N GLY A 88 0.92 0.11 15.98
CA GLY A 88 1.46 0.08 17.35
C GLY A 88 2.82 -0.61 17.43
N PHE A 89 3.01 -1.74 16.74
CA PHE A 89 4.31 -2.40 16.66
C PHE A 89 5.36 -1.52 15.99
N LYS A 90 5.02 -0.87 14.87
CA LYS A 90 5.95 0.04 14.17
C LYS A 90 6.34 1.26 14.99
N LEU A 91 5.38 1.82 15.73
CA LEU A 91 5.66 2.96 16.60
C LEU A 91 6.54 2.54 17.79
N SER A 92 6.28 1.37 18.38
CA SER A 92 7.06 0.84 19.51
C SER A 92 8.48 0.44 19.09
N GLY A 93 8.61 -0.17 17.92
CA GLY A 93 9.89 -0.52 17.31
C GLY A 93 10.52 0.60 16.49
N GLN A 94 10.08 1.86 16.65
CA GLN A 94 10.68 3.06 16.06
C GLN A 94 11.00 2.94 14.54
N SER A 95 10.12 2.27 13.80
CA SER A 95 10.27 1.92 12.38
C SER A 95 9.09 2.40 11.55
N MET A 96 8.46 3.49 12.01
CA MET A 96 7.21 4.02 11.45
C MET A 96 7.34 4.52 10.00
N ILE A 97 8.56 4.70 9.47
CA ILE A 97 8.77 4.93 8.04
C ILE A 97 8.15 3.82 7.18
N PHE A 98 8.14 2.57 7.67
CA PHE A 98 7.55 1.43 6.97
C PHE A 98 6.01 1.43 6.99
N ALA A 99 5.36 2.36 7.71
CA ALA A 99 3.92 2.58 7.59
C ALA A 99 3.53 3.04 6.17
N LEU A 100 4.47 3.60 5.40
CA LEU A 100 4.28 3.97 4.00
C LEU A 100 4.39 2.78 3.05
N ASN A 101 4.70 1.57 3.55
CA ASN A 101 4.72 0.40 2.68
C ASN A 101 3.32 0.17 2.06
N PRO A 102 3.28 -0.27 0.80
CA PRO A 102 2.07 -0.61 0.05
C PRO A 102 0.92 -1.25 0.85
N CYS A 103 1.21 -2.30 1.61
CA CYS A 103 0.20 -3.06 2.33
C CYS A 103 -0.58 -2.20 3.35
N HIS A 104 0.09 -1.30 4.07
CA HIS A 104 -0.53 -0.40 5.04
C HIS A 104 -1.42 0.65 4.37
N VAL A 105 -0.93 1.25 3.28
CA VAL A 105 -1.71 2.22 2.48
C VAL A 105 -2.95 1.55 1.91
N GLN A 106 -2.82 0.32 1.40
CA GLN A 106 -3.96 -0.48 0.93
C GLN A 106 -4.91 -0.86 2.08
N SER A 107 -4.41 -1.15 3.28
CA SER A 107 -5.28 -1.39 4.46
C SER A 107 -6.09 -0.15 4.83
N CYS A 108 -5.47 1.04 4.87
CA CYS A 108 -6.20 2.29 5.09
C CYS A 108 -7.29 2.51 4.03
N LEU A 109 -6.95 2.28 2.76
CA LEU A 109 -7.89 2.43 1.66
C LEU A 109 -9.05 1.43 1.78
N GLN A 110 -8.78 0.17 2.13
CA GLN A 110 -9.82 -0.84 2.36
C GLN A 110 -10.73 -0.49 3.53
N ILE A 111 -10.18 -0.01 4.65
CA ILE A 111 -10.97 0.48 5.79
C ILE A 111 -11.90 1.60 5.35
N PHE A 112 -11.38 2.58 4.59
CA PHE A 112 -12.17 3.66 4.04
C PHE A 112 -13.28 3.15 3.11
N LEU A 113 -12.99 2.24 2.19
CA LEU A 113 -13.98 1.68 1.27
C LEU A 113 -15.04 0.83 1.98
N LEU A 114 -14.68 0.12 3.04
CA LEU A 114 -15.61 -0.60 3.91
C LEU A 114 -16.51 0.34 4.70
N ALA A 115 -16.05 1.52 5.10
CA ALA A 115 -16.87 2.53 5.78
C ALA A 115 -17.71 3.38 4.81
N ALA A 116 -17.20 3.67 3.61
CA ALA A 116 -17.82 4.61 2.68
C ALA A 116 -18.95 3.99 1.85
N LYS A 117 -19.94 4.82 1.50
CA LYS A 117 -20.97 4.42 0.51
C LYS A 117 -20.40 4.46 -0.92
N PRO A 118 -20.95 3.66 -1.84
CA PRO A 118 -20.54 3.69 -3.25
C PRO A 118 -20.81 5.06 -3.88
N THR A 119 -19.76 5.65 -4.46
CA THR A 119 -19.75 6.89 -5.22
C THR A 119 -18.80 6.71 -6.39
N LYS A 120 -18.80 7.63 -7.38
CA LYS A 120 -17.86 7.54 -8.50
C LYS A 120 -16.41 7.49 -8.02
N THR A 121 -16.06 8.29 -7.02
CA THR A 121 -14.72 8.35 -6.44
C THR A 121 -14.36 7.08 -5.68
N THR A 122 -15.23 6.59 -4.79
CA THR A 122 -14.95 5.37 -4.02
C THR A 122 -14.89 4.12 -4.92
N THR A 123 -15.69 4.07 -5.99
CA THR A 123 -15.57 3.02 -6.99
C THR A 123 -14.28 3.12 -7.80
N ALA A 124 -13.84 4.32 -8.19
CA ALA A 124 -12.55 4.52 -8.87
C ALA A 124 -11.39 4.05 -7.99
N LEU A 125 -11.41 4.41 -6.70
CA LEU A 125 -10.41 3.98 -5.73
C LEU A 125 -10.40 2.46 -5.54
N PHE A 126 -11.57 1.82 -5.50
CA PHE A 126 -11.67 0.37 -5.42
C PHE A 126 -11.03 -0.31 -6.63
N ARG A 127 -11.28 0.18 -7.85
CA ARG A 127 -10.67 -0.36 -9.09
C ARG A 127 -9.15 -0.19 -9.12
N ILE A 128 -8.65 0.97 -8.68
CA ILE A 128 -7.21 1.22 -8.53
C ILE A 128 -6.60 0.23 -7.52
N GLN A 129 -7.24 0.02 -6.36
CA GLN A 129 -6.79 -0.96 -5.37
C GLN A 129 -6.75 -2.38 -5.92
N MET A 130 -7.75 -2.81 -6.70
CA MET A 130 -7.79 -4.15 -7.28
C MET A 130 -6.54 -4.46 -8.11
N SER A 131 -6.03 -3.45 -8.82
CA SER A 131 -4.81 -3.53 -9.63
C SER A 131 -3.53 -3.64 -8.80
N ASN A 132 -3.60 -3.28 -7.52
CA ASN A 132 -2.47 -3.27 -6.58
C ASN A 132 -2.42 -4.51 -5.68
N LEU A 133 -3.33 -5.48 -5.91
CA LEU A 133 -3.33 -6.75 -5.19
C LEU A 133 -2.12 -7.64 -5.51
N ASN A 134 -1.30 -7.29 -6.50
CA ASN A 134 0.00 -7.92 -6.72
C ASN A 134 0.97 -7.69 -5.54
N GLY A 135 0.83 -6.59 -4.78
CA GLY A 135 1.67 -6.30 -3.62
C GLY A 135 1.49 -7.34 -2.50
N PRO A 136 0.27 -7.52 -1.96
CA PRO A 136 -0.02 -8.57 -0.98
C PRO A 136 0.34 -9.98 -1.47
N PHE A 137 0.26 -10.26 -2.77
CA PHE A 137 0.70 -11.54 -3.35
C PHE A 137 2.19 -11.76 -3.09
N LEU A 138 3.00 -10.77 -3.46
CA LEU A 138 4.45 -10.82 -3.31
C LEU A 138 4.85 -10.91 -1.84
N ALA A 139 4.08 -10.29 -0.94
CA ALA A 139 4.29 -10.40 0.50
C ALA A 139 4.02 -11.81 1.06
N PHE A 140 3.21 -12.63 0.39
CA PHE A 140 3.08 -14.05 0.72
C PHE A 140 4.23 -14.90 0.17
N LEU A 141 4.71 -14.59 -1.03
CA LEU A 141 5.82 -15.32 -1.66
C LEU A 141 7.19 -14.98 -1.05
N PHE A 142 7.38 -13.72 -0.68
CA PHE A 142 8.62 -13.16 -0.15
C PHE A 142 8.30 -12.38 1.14
N PRO A 143 8.01 -13.09 2.24
CA PRO A 143 7.54 -12.45 3.46
C PRO A 143 8.64 -11.69 4.19
N GLU A 144 8.33 -10.46 4.59
CA GLU A 144 9.20 -9.62 5.43
C GLU A 144 8.88 -9.85 6.91
N VAL A 145 9.27 -11.02 7.42
CA VAL A 145 9.03 -11.45 8.82
C VAL A 145 10.28 -11.48 9.70
N GLU A 146 11.46 -11.34 9.11
CA GLU A 146 12.76 -11.44 9.81
C GLU A 146 12.93 -10.35 10.88
N GLY A 147 12.47 -9.13 10.61
CA GLY A 147 12.51 -8.01 11.56
C GLY A 147 11.37 -7.96 12.58
N ARG A 148 10.49 -8.96 12.60
CA ARG A 148 9.28 -8.96 13.44
C ARG A 148 9.52 -9.74 14.73
N THR A 149 9.98 -9.03 15.76
CA THR A 149 10.46 -9.62 17.03
C THR A 149 9.42 -9.58 18.14
N TYR A 150 8.39 -8.73 18.05
CA TYR A 150 7.38 -8.65 19.10
C TYR A 150 6.44 -9.87 19.07
N PRO A 151 5.96 -10.34 20.24
CA PRO A 151 4.95 -11.38 20.29
C PRO A 151 3.73 -11.02 19.44
N PHE A 152 3.27 -11.96 18.61
CA PHE A 152 2.15 -11.82 17.68
C PHE A 152 2.36 -10.87 16.48
N GLU A 153 3.51 -10.23 16.33
CA GLU A 153 3.77 -9.32 15.21
C GLU A 153 3.72 -10.02 13.85
N GLN A 154 4.30 -11.23 13.76
CA GLN A 154 4.19 -12.05 12.55
C GLN A 154 2.76 -12.54 12.31
N ALA A 155 2.01 -12.86 13.36
CA ALA A 155 0.61 -13.26 13.21
C ALA A 155 -0.23 -12.10 12.65
N THR A 156 -0.06 -10.89 13.18
CA THR A 156 -0.68 -9.66 12.66
C THR A 156 -0.33 -9.45 11.19
N TYR A 157 0.94 -9.64 10.79
CA TYR A 157 1.37 -9.56 9.39
C TYR A 157 0.56 -10.50 8.49
N TRP A 158 0.52 -11.79 8.82
CA TRP A 158 -0.19 -12.79 8.00
C TRP A 158 -1.69 -12.52 7.93
N ILE A 159 -2.31 -12.15 9.06
CA ILE A 159 -3.73 -11.83 9.13
C ILE A 159 -4.04 -10.59 8.27
N GLN A 160 -3.22 -9.54 8.35
CA GLN A 160 -3.39 -8.33 7.55
C GLN A 160 -3.35 -8.65 6.06
N HIS A 161 -2.35 -9.41 5.61
CA HIS A 161 -2.19 -9.76 4.20
C HIS A 161 -3.30 -10.69 3.70
N ALA A 162 -3.81 -11.59 4.54
CA ALA A 162 -4.97 -12.40 4.22
C ALA A 162 -6.24 -11.52 4.08
N LEU A 163 -6.46 -10.60 5.01
CA LEU A 163 -7.61 -9.66 4.95
C LEU A 163 -7.57 -8.78 3.70
N LEU A 164 -6.38 -8.35 3.27
CA LEU A 164 -6.19 -7.58 2.03
C LEU A 164 -6.71 -8.30 0.78
N TYR A 165 -6.82 -9.64 0.80
CA TYR A 165 -7.47 -10.42 -0.27
C TYR A 165 -8.93 -10.75 -0.01
N ILE A 166 -9.24 -11.16 1.22
CA ILE A 166 -10.60 -11.61 1.58
C ILE A 166 -11.60 -10.46 1.42
N ILE A 167 -11.22 -9.24 1.81
CA ILE A 167 -12.10 -8.07 1.79
C ILE A 167 -12.50 -7.66 0.37
N PRO A 168 -11.58 -7.51 -0.61
CA PRO A 168 -11.96 -7.25 -1.99
C PRO A 168 -12.88 -8.31 -2.59
N ILE A 169 -12.62 -9.60 -2.31
CA ILE A 169 -13.48 -10.70 -2.77
C ILE A 169 -14.89 -10.56 -2.18
N TYR A 170 -14.99 -10.25 -0.88
CA TYR A 170 -16.26 -9.97 -0.23
C TYR A 170 -16.97 -8.78 -0.88
N ILE A 171 -16.26 -7.67 -1.10
CA ILE A 171 -16.80 -6.45 -1.70
C ILE A 171 -17.40 -6.74 -3.08
N ILE A 172 -16.68 -7.47 -3.94
CA ILE A 172 -17.16 -7.86 -5.28
C ILE A 172 -18.44 -8.68 -5.15
N ARG A 173 -18.43 -9.71 -4.28
CA ARG A 173 -19.60 -10.58 -4.08
C ARG A 173 -20.80 -9.86 -3.49
N SER A 174 -20.57 -8.83 -2.69
CA SER A 174 -21.64 -8.02 -2.10
C SER A 174 -22.31 -7.07 -3.10
N GLY A 175 -21.72 -6.86 -4.28
CA GLY A 175 -22.21 -5.89 -5.28
C GLY A 175 -22.00 -4.43 -4.86
N ALA A 176 -21.33 -4.16 -3.74
CA ALA A 176 -21.16 -2.80 -3.23
C ALA A 176 -20.34 -1.91 -4.18
N TYR A 177 -19.35 -2.48 -4.86
CA TYR A 177 -18.51 -1.76 -5.83
C TYR A 177 -18.42 -2.54 -7.14
N THR A 178 -18.44 -1.84 -8.26
CA THR A 178 -18.36 -2.44 -9.59
C THR A 178 -16.91 -2.50 -10.08
N VAL A 179 -16.51 -3.65 -10.60
CA VAL A 179 -15.22 -3.84 -11.30
C VAL A 179 -15.40 -3.67 -12.80
N GLU A 180 -14.29 -3.44 -13.50
CA GLU A 180 -14.21 -3.46 -14.96
C GLU A 180 -14.42 -4.87 -15.55
N ASP A 181 -14.81 -4.90 -16.82
CA ASP A 181 -14.84 -6.14 -17.60
C ASP A 181 -13.41 -6.63 -17.87
N LEU A 182 -13.23 -7.96 -17.99
CA LEU A 182 -11.90 -8.57 -18.20
C LEU A 182 -11.19 -8.12 -19.49
N SER A 183 -11.91 -7.52 -20.43
CA SER A 183 -11.36 -6.96 -21.67
C SER A 183 -10.89 -5.51 -21.54
N GLU A 184 -11.22 -4.82 -20.44
CA GLU A 184 -10.89 -3.40 -20.22
C GLU A 184 -9.70 -3.21 -19.28
N PHE A 185 -8.50 -3.05 -19.84
CA PHE A 185 -7.27 -2.91 -19.05
C PHE A 185 -6.97 -1.48 -18.56
N HIS A 186 -7.80 -0.49 -18.87
CA HIS A 186 -7.50 0.92 -18.56
C HIS A 186 -7.37 1.17 -17.05
N TRP A 187 -8.24 0.58 -16.22
CA TRP A 187 -8.14 0.69 -14.77
C TRP A 187 -6.91 -0.02 -14.22
N SER A 188 -6.55 -1.18 -14.77
CA SER A 188 -5.32 -1.88 -14.44
C SER A 188 -4.07 -1.05 -14.75
N HIS A 189 -4.00 -0.45 -15.95
CA HIS A 189 -2.90 0.44 -16.31
C HIS A 189 -2.80 1.64 -15.36
N ILE A 190 -3.93 2.27 -15.02
CA ILE A 190 -3.94 3.40 -14.08
C ILE A 190 -3.48 2.96 -12.71
N GLY A 191 -4.02 1.85 -12.18
CA GLY A 191 -3.70 1.37 -10.84
C GLY A 191 -2.23 0.99 -10.71
N THR A 192 -1.71 0.19 -11.64
CA THR A 192 -0.29 -0.18 -11.67
C THR A 192 0.61 1.04 -11.85
N ALA A 193 0.31 1.95 -12.78
CA ALA A 193 1.10 3.15 -12.99
C ALA A 193 1.05 4.10 -11.79
N PHE A 194 -0.10 4.24 -11.13
CA PHE A 194 -0.25 5.02 -9.89
C PHE A 194 0.60 4.43 -8.77
N MET A 195 0.59 3.10 -8.63
CA MET A 195 1.37 2.42 -7.62
C MET A 195 2.87 2.55 -7.85
N LEU A 196 3.34 2.41 -9.10
CA LEU A 196 4.74 2.61 -9.42
C LEU A 196 5.15 4.08 -9.25
N PHE A 197 4.29 5.02 -9.67
CA PHE A 197 4.50 6.44 -9.44
C PHE A 197 4.65 6.77 -7.94
N TYR A 198 3.82 6.16 -7.08
CA TYR A 198 3.95 6.27 -5.62
C TYR A 198 5.33 5.81 -5.11
N HIS A 199 5.86 4.69 -5.63
CA HIS A 199 7.19 4.22 -5.25
C HIS A 199 8.29 5.21 -5.68
N PHE A 200 8.23 5.73 -6.90
CA PHE A 200 9.27 6.62 -7.41
C PHE A 200 9.21 8.03 -6.84
N VAL A 201 8.03 8.58 -6.58
CA VAL A 201 7.86 9.97 -6.15
C VAL A 201 7.84 10.12 -4.64
N LEU A 202 7.34 9.12 -3.90
CA LEU A 202 7.30 9.19 -2.44
C LEU A 202 8.37 8.31 -1.79
N LEU A 203 8.37 7.00 -2.07
CA LEU A 203 9.24 6.07 -1.34
C LEU A 203 10.72 6.21 -1.71
N SER A 204 11.05 6.43 -2.98
CA SER A 204 12.44 6.57 -3.43
C SER A 204 13.14 7.78 -2.81
N PRO A 205 12.57 9.01 -2.83
CA PRO A 205 13.18 10.15 -2.15
C PRO A 205 13.29 9.98 -0.64
N LEU A 206 12.28 9.40 0.02
CA LEU A 206 12.36 9.11 1.46
C LEU A 206 13.50 8.15 1.77
N SER A 207 13.64 7.08 0.98
CA SER A 207 14.75 6.13 1.15
C SER A 207 16.11 6.78 0.92
N ILE A 208 16.26 7.73 -0.03
CA ILE A 208 17.51 8.52 -0.18
C ILE A 208 17.73 9.39 1.07
N GLY A 209 16.69 10.08 1.53
CA GLY A 209 16.79 11.00 2.67
C GLY A 209 17.14 10.32 3.99
N THR A 210 16.75 9.05 4.18
CA THR A 210 17.00 8.32 5.43
C THR A 210 18.21 7.39 5.39
N SER A 211 18.77 7.11 4.22
CA SER A 211 19.96 6.25 4.08
C SER A 211 21.28 6.96 4.38
N HIS A 212 21.36 8.27 4.16
CA HIS A 212 22.59 9.05 4.39
C HIS A 212 22.88 9.40 5.86
N PRO A 213 21.90 9.85 6.66
CA PRO A 213 22.16 10.19 8.07
C PRO A 213 22.48 8.96 8.93
N THR A 214 21.83 7.83 8.65
CA THR A 214 22.01 6.60 9.42
C THR A 214 23.37 5.95 9.21
N TYR A 215 24.00 6.12 8.04
CA TYR A 215 25.35 5.59 7.80
C TYR A 215 26.46 6.38 8.51
N SER A 216 26.34 7.71 8.55
CA SER A 216 27.31 8.56 9.25
C SER A 216 27.26 8.34 10.76
N ASP A 217 26.07 8.15 11.35
CA ASP A 217 25.90 7.98 12.79
C ASP A 217 26.32 6.59 13.31
N ILE A 218 26.49 5.59 12.42
CA ILE A 218 26.93 4.22 12.77
C ILE A 218 28.46 4.06 12.65
N HIS A 219 29.14 4.96 11.92
CA HIS A 219 30.57 4.87 11.62
C HIS A 219 31.45 5.96 12.28
N ASP A 220 30.86 6.81 13.14
CA ASP A 220 31.56 7.71 14.07
C ASP A 220 31.39 7.24 15.53
#